data_AF-A0A660P872-F1
#
_entry.id   AF-A0A660P872-F1
#
_cell.length_a   1.000
_cell.length_b   1.000
_cell.length_c   1.000
_cell.angle_alpha   90.00
_cell.angle_beta   90.00
_cell.angle_gamma   90.00
#
_symmetry.space_group_name_H-M   'P 1'
#
loop_
_entity.id
_entity.type
_entity.pdbx_description
1 polymer ?
#
loop_
_entity_poly.entity_id
_entity_poly.type
_entity_poly.pdbx_seq_one_letter_code
_entity_poly.pdbx_strand_id
1 'polypeptide(L)'
;MGTKIKLTKQQMKDDKFTTFMLQTRDWFMENWQIIGIAVVAIIVISIGAIYYSNMKSGQAEEATDRFAEAIAKYRQQNYQVAILDFNSIADEYSGPVAASAVFYAANSYFESKNYDEAIINYQKYIDKYHVDEIATSSSYAGIAACYETKQEFQLAAEKFLEAVSLYPGLTGEPDYLLGAVRNYVNAGMETEVQQTLDRLNKDYAGTDQQLVATQLAMKLLIK
;
A
#
# COMPACT_ATOMS: atom_id res chain seq x y z
N MET A 1 46.53 11.53 70.28
CA MET A 1 46.98 12.24 69.05
C MET A 1 46.30 11.56 67.86
N GLY A 2 45.35 12.24 67.20
CA GLY A 2 44.65 11.71 66.03
C GLY A 2 44.80 12.69 64.87
N THR A 3 45.63 12.34 63.89
CA THR A 3 45.92 13.19 62.74
C THR A 3 44.77 13.07 61.72
N LYS A 4 43.97 14.13 61.55
CA LYS A 4 42.94 14.19 60.51
C LYS A 4 43.59 14.52 59.16
N ILE A 5 43.57 13.57 58.23
CA ILE A 5 44.07 13.74 56.87
C ILE A 5 42.99 14.45 56.03
N LYS A 6 43.30 15.64 55.48
CA LYS A 6 42.44 16.34 54.51
C LYS A 6 42.78 15.85 53.09
N LEU A 7 41.88 15.09 52.48
CA LEU A 7 42.00 14.67 51.07
C LEU A 7 41.54 15.81 50.15
N THR A 8 42.34 16.12 49.13
CA THR A 8 42.08 17.23 48.19
C THR A 8 41.14 16.75 47.07
N LYS A 9 40.16 17.56 46.65
CA LYS A 9 39.11 17.19 45.65
C LYS A 9 39.63 16.55 44.35
N GLN A 10 40.89 16.83 43.97
CA GLN A 10 41.55 16.27 42.80
C GLN A 10 41.99 14.81 43.02
N GLN A 11 42.54 14.48 44.19
CA GLN A 11 42.91 13.12 44.59
C GLN A 11 41.68 12.20 44.65
N MET A 12 40.51 12.73 45.03
CA MET A 12 39.24 11.98 45.01
C MET A 12 38.70 11.74 43.59
N LYS A 13 39.05 12.56 42.59
CA LYS A 13 38.66 12.33 41.19
C LYS A 13 39.60 11.32 40.52
N ASP A 14 40.89 11.43 40.80
CA ASP A 14 41.91 10.54 40.26
C ASP A 14 41.73 9.13 40.82
N ASP A 15 41.48 8.98 42.11
CA ASP A 15 41.26 7.68 42.77
C ASP A 15 39.96 6.97 42.32
N LYS A 16 38.90 7.74 42.01
CA LYS A 16 37.65 7.20 41.44
C LYS A 16 37.84 6.73 40.01
N PHE A 17 38.58 7.48 39.19
CA PHE A 17 38.88 7.10 37.81
C PHE A 17 39.81 5.89 37.75
N THR A 18 40.86 5.84 38.58
CA THR A 18 41.76 4.69 38.65
C THR A 18 41.04 3.45 39.19
N THR A 19 40.19 3.59 40.21
CA THR A 19 39.36 2.48 40.72
C THR A 19 38.38 1.98 39.67
N PHE A 20 37.72 2.89 38.94
CA PHE A 20 36.85 2.53 37.81
C PHE A 20 37.64 1.79 36.72
N MET A 21 38.83 2.26 36.36
CA MET A 21 39.68 1.63 35.35
C MET A 21 40.19 0.25 35.79
N LEU A 22 40.57 0.09 37.06
CA LEU A 22 41.01 -1.19 37.62
C LEU A 22 39.86 -2.19 37.69
N GLN A 23 38.69 -1.77 38.20
CA GLN A 23 37.49 -2.61 38.24
C GLN A 23 37.01 -2.98 36.83
N THR A 24 37.05 -2.04 35.88
CA THR A 24 36.71 -2.29 34.48
C THR A 24 37.70 -3.27 33.84
N ARG A 25 39.00 -3.14 34.13
CA ARG A 25 40.03 -4.07 33.64
C ARG A 25 39.85 -5.46 34.22
N ASP A 26 39.68 -5.57 35.53
CA ASP A 26 39.56 -6.86 36.20
C ASP A 26 38.28 -7.58 35.77
N TRP A 27 37.15 -6.86 35.65
CA TRP A 27 35.92 -7.38 35.08
C TRP A 27 36.08 -7.78 33.60
N PHE A 28 36.76 -6.97 32.79
CA PHE A 28 37.02 -7.29 31.38
C PHE A 28 37.91 -8.52 31.23
N MET A 29 38.96 -8.65 32.05
CA MET A 29 39.84 -9.82 32.04
C MET A 29 39.14 -11.09 32.55
N GLU A 30 38.21 -10.95 33.50
CA GLU A 30 37.40 -12.07 33.97
C GLU A 30 36.36 -12.51 32.94
N ASN A 31 35.79 -11.56 32.18
CA ASN A 31 34.70 -11.79 31.22
C ASN A 31 35.15 -11.76 29.74
N TRP A 32 36.45 -11.78 29.45
CA TRP A 32 36.98 -11.53 28.10
C TRP A 32 36.47 -12.54 27.06
N GLN A 33 36.22 -13.79 27.47
CA GLN A 33 35.63 -14.82 26.61
C GLN A 33 34.18 -14.51 26.23
N ILE A 34 33.37 -14.04 27.19
CA ILE A 34 31.97 -13.66 26.96
C ILE A 34 31.91 -12.44 26.02
N ILE A 35 32.80 -11.46 26.23
CA ILE A 35 32.93 -10.29 25.34
C ILE A 35 33.36 -10.74 23.93
N GLY A 36 34.32 -11.66 23.82
CA GLY A 36 34.73 -12.23 22.54
C GLY A 36 33.58 -12.92 21.80
N ILE A 37 32.78 -13.74 22.50
CA ILE A 37 31.58 -14.39 21.95
C ILE A 37 30.55 -13.35 21.50
N ALA A 38 30.32 -12.31 22.31
CA ALA A 38 29.38 -11.23 21.97
C ALA A 38 29.81 -10.47 20.71
N VAL A 39 31.10 -10.16 20.57
CA VAL A 39 31.65 -9.48 19.38
C VAL A 39 31.50 -10.37 18.14
N VAL A 40 31.82 -11.66 18.24
CA VAL A 40 31.65 -12.61 17.11
C VAL A 40 30.17 -12.73 16.72
N ALA A 41 29.27 -12.82 17.70
CA ALA A 41 27.83 -12.85 17.44
C ALA A 41 27.35 -11.58 16.71
N ILE A 42 27.81 -10.40 17.12
CA ILE A 42 27.49 -9.13 16.45
C ILE A 42 28.02 -9.12 15.01
N ILE A 43 29.24 -9.62 14.77
CA ILE A 43 29.82 -9.71 13.42
C ILE A 43 28.98 -10.64 12.54
N VAL A 44 28.62 -11.83 13.04
CA VAL A 44 27.78 -12.79 12.30
C VAL A 44 26.40 -12.20 11.98
N ILE A 45 25.77 -11.51 12.94
CA ILE A 45 24.50 -10.80 12.72
C ILE A 45 24.67 -9.70 11.67
N SER A 46 25.76 -8.93 11.73
CA SER A 46 26.03 -7.85 10.79
C SER A 46 26.26 -8.38 9.37
N ILE A 47 27.04 -9.46 9.21
CA ILE A 47 27.24 -10.13 7.92
C ILE A 47 25.92 -10.69 7.39
N GLY A 48 25.12 -11.34 8.26
CA GLY A 48 23.80 -11.83 7.90
C GLY A 48 22.87 -10.71 7.43
N ALA A 49 22.87 -9.57 8.11
CA ALA A 49 22.10 -8.39 7.74
C ALA A 49 22.55 -7.78 6.40
N ILE A 50 23.86 -7.68 6.16
CA ILE A 50 24.41 -7.21 4.87
C ILE A 50 24.06 -8.17 3.74
N TYR A 51 24.22 -9.48 3.95
CA TYR A 51 23.86 -10.50 2.97
C TYR A 51 22.36 -10.43 2.62
N TYR A 52 21.50 -10.37 3.64
CA TYR A 52 20.05 -10.22 3.46
C TYR A 52 19.69 -8.91 2.74
N SER A 53 20.32 -7.79 3.11
CA SER A 53 20.11 -6.50 2.46
C SER A 53 20.54 -6.52 0.99
N ASN A 54 21.70 -7.10 0.66
CA ASN A 54 22.17 -7.21 -0.71
C ASN A 54 21.27 -8.11 -1.56
N MET A 55 20.82 -9.25 -1.02
CA MET A 55 19.91 -10.15 -1.71
C MET A 55 18.56 -9.48 -2.00
N LYS A 56 18.00 -8.74 -1.02
CA LYS A 56 16.74 -8.02 -1.19
C LYS A 56 16.84 -6.88 -2.21
N SER A 57 17.95 -6.15 -2.22
CA SER A 57 18.18 -5.08 -3.21
C SER A 57 18.26 -5.63 -4.64
N GLY A 58 18.96 -6.74 -4.86
CA GLY A 58 19.03 -7.37 -6.18
C GLY A 58 17.67 -7.88 -6.67
N GLN A 59 16.89 -8.51 -5.80
CA GLN A 59 15.52 -8.94 -6.13
C GLN A 59 14.59 -7.77 -6.45
N ALA A 60 14.71 -6.64 -5.74
CA ALA A 60 13.90 -5.46 -5.98
C ALA A 60 14.20 -4.80 -7.34
N GLU A 61 15.48 -4.78 -7.73
CA GLU A 61 15.92 -4.29 -9.04
C GLU A 61 15.37 -5.19 -10.16
N GLU A 62 15.58 -6.51 -10.06
CA GLU A 62 15.06 -7.47 -11.03
C GLU A 62 13.52 -7.43 -11.16
N ALA A 63 12.81 -7.34 -10.03
CA ALA A 63 11.36 -7.19 -10.03
C ALA A 63 10.91 -5.92 -10.79
N THR A 64 11.66 -4.83 -10.64
CA THR A 64 11.36 -3.54 -11.29
C THR A 64 11.55 -3.63 -12.79
N ASP A 65 12.64 -4.27 -13.25
CA ASP A 65 12.90 -4.48 -14.68
C ASP A 65 11.83 -5.36 -15.32
N ARG A 66 11.50 -6.49 -14.68
CA ARG A 66 10.43 -7.39 -15.15
C ARG A 66 9.08 -6.69 -15.17
N PHE A 67 8.79 -5.87 -14.17
CA PHE A 67 7.57 -5.08 -14.12
C PHE A 67 7.52 -4.06 -15.26
N ALA A 68 8.64 -3.40 -15.59
CA ALA A 68 8.71 -2.48 -16.73
C ALA A 68 8.42 -3.20 -18.06
N GLU A 69 8.94 -4.40 -18.26
CA GLU A 69 8.63 -5.23 -19.44
C GLU A 69 7.15 -5.63 -19.51
N ALA A 70 6.57 -6.05 -18.38
CA ALA A 70 5.16 -6.40 -18.29
C ALA A 70 4.25 -5.19 -18.61
N ILE A 71 4.61 -4.00 -18.13
CA ILE A 71 3.94 -2.74 -18.47
C ILE A 71 4.05 -2.42 -19.96
N ALA A 72 5.20 -2.68 -20.59
CA ALA A 72 5.35 -2.48 -22.03
C ALA A 72 4.40 -3.38 -22.82
N LYS A 73 4.20 -4.63 -22.40
CA LYS A 73 3.24 -5.57 -23.00
C LYS A 73 1.79 -5.16 -22.75
N TYR A 74 1.47 -4.71 -21.54
CA TYR A 74 0.16 -4.14 -21.20
C TYR A 74 -0.19 -2.95 -22.11
N ARG A 75 0.74 -2.02 -22.31
CA ARG A 75 0.55 -0.85 -23.19
C ARG A 75 0.38 -1.22 -24.66
N GLN A 76 0.95 -2.35 -25.09
CA GLN A 76 0.75 -2.94 -26.41
C GLN A 76 -0.57 -3.73 -26.51
N GLN A 77 -1.43 -3.69 -25.48
CA GLN A 77 -2.67 -4.44 -25.38
C GLN A 77 -2.48 -5.97 -25.44
N ASN A 78 -1.26 -6.45 -25.20
CA ASN A 78 -0.96 -7.87 -25.10
C ASN A 78 -1.29 -8.36 -23.68
N TYR A 79 -2.57 -8.27 -23.33
CA TYR A 79 -3.05 -8.46 -21.95
C TYR A 79 -2.79 -9.88 -21.45
N GLN A 80 -2.97 -10.92 -22.27
CA GLN A 80 -2.69 -12.31 -21.85
C GLN A 80 -1.24 -12.50 -21.42
N VAL A 81 -0.27 -11.97 -22.18
CA VAL A 81 1.15 -12.10 -21.79
C VAL A 81 1.46 -11.21 -20.59
N ALA A 82 0.93 -9.99 -20.55
CA ALA A 82 1.11 -9.10 -19.41
C ALA A 82 0.57 -9.70 -18.10
N ILE A 83 -0.58 -10.37 -18.13
CA ILE A 83 -1.15 -11.11 -16.99
C ILE A 83 -0.16 -12.16 -16.46
N LEU A 84 0.42 -12.97 -17.35
CA LEU A 84 1.37 -14.00 -16.95
C LEU A 84 2.60 -13.39 -16.26
N ASP A 85 3.14 -12.32 -16.83
CA ASP A 85 4.30 -11.64 -16.25
C ASP A 85 3.96 -10.99 -14.90
N PHE A 86 2.84 -10.27 -14.79
CA PHE A 86 2.43 -9.63 -13.55
C PHE A 86 2.14 -10.64 -12.44
N ASN A 87 1.46 -11.75 -12.75
CA ASN A 87 1.21 -12.80 -11.77
C ASN A 87 2.52 -13.43 -11.28
N SER A 88 3.45 -13.74 -12.19
CA SER A 88 4.77 -14.25 -11.82
C SER A 88 5.55 -13.26 -10.95
N ILE A 89 5.50 -11.96 -11.24
CA ILE A 89 6.13 -10.93 -10.38
C ILE A 89 5.47 -10.90 -8.99
N ALA A 90 4.14 -10.99 -8.92
CA ALA A 90 3.40 -10.97 -7.67
C ALA A 90 3.64 -12.21 -6.80
N ASP A 91 3.97 -13.35 -7.41
CA ASP A 91 4.23 -14.62 -6.74
C ASP A 91 5.70 -14.76 -6.31
N GLU A 92 6.65 -14.23 -7.09
CA GLU A 92 8.09 -14.39 -6.86
C GLU A 92 8.70 -13.28 -6.01
N TYR A 93 8.13 -12.07 -6.04
CA TYR A 93 8.67 -10.91 -5.32
C TYR A 93 7.72 -10.39 -4.24
N SER A 94 8.23 -9.47 -3.42
CA SER A 94 7.47 -8.83 -2.34
C SER A 94 7.66 -7.31 -2.33
N GLY A 95 6.80 -6.60 -1.59
CA GLY A 95 6.85 -5.16 -1.48
C GLY A 95 6.06 -4.42 -2.57
N PRO A 96 6.36 -3.12 -2.80
CA PRO A 96 5.54 -2.25 -3.66
C PRO A 96 5.42 -2.70 -5.11
N VAL A 97 6.47 -3.34 -5.66
CA VAL A 97 6.46 -3.85 -7.04
C VAL A 97 5.49 -5.02 -7.18
N ALA A 98 5.51 -5.97 -6.23
CA ALA A 98 4.56 -7.08 -6.21
C ALA A 98 3.12 -6.59 -6.04
N ALA A 99 2.89 -5.58 -5.19
CA ALA A 99 1.58 -4.93 -5.06
C ALA A 99 1.12 -4.31 -6.38
N SER A 100 2.00 -3.54 -7.03
CA SER A 100 1.72 -2.93 -8.33
C SER A 100 1.42 -4.00 -9.37
N ALA A 101 2.16 -5.11 -9.38
CA ALA A 101 1.91 -6.23 -10.29
C ALA A 101 0.50 -6.81 -10.12
N VAL A 102 0.03 -7.01 -8.88
CA VAL A 102 -1.37 -7.46 -8.64
C VAL A 102 -2.39 -6.46 -9.19
N PHE A 103 -2.19 -5.16 -8.97
CA PHE A 103 -3.08 -4.12 -9.49
C PHE A 103 -3.11 -4.11 -11.04
N TYR A 104 -1.95 -4.19 -11.69
CA TYR A 104 -1.89 -4.22 -13.15
C TYR A 104 -2.34 -5.55 -13.75
N ALA A 105 -2.20 -6.67 -13.04
CA ALA A 105 -2.84 -7.93 -13.40
C ALA A 105 -4.36 -7.77 -13.43
N ALA A 106 -4.96 -7.16 -12.39
CA ALA A 106 -6.38 -6.88 -12.33
C ALA A 106 -6.85 -6.01 -13.52
N ASN A 107 -6.14 -4.91 -13.81
CA ASN A 107 -6.41 -4.08 -14.99
C ASN A 107 -6.32 -4.88 -16.29
N SER A 108 -5.30 -5.73 -16.44
CA SER A 108 -5.13 -6.57 -17.63
C SER A 108 -6.25 -7.60 -17.78
N TYR A 109 -6.71 -8.19 -16.68
CA TYR A 109 -7.88 -9.06 -16.67
C TYR A 109 -9.15 -8.30 -17.09
N PHE A 110 -9.35 -7.08 -16.58
CA PHE A 110 -10.48 -6.23 -16.95
C PHE A 110 -10.48 -5.91 -18.46
N GLU A 111 -9.35 -5.43 -18.99
CA GLU A 111 -9.20 -5.09 -20.41
C GLU A 111 -9.37 -6.30 -21.34
N SER A 112 -8.96 -7.48 -20.87
CA SER A 112 -9.18 -8.75 -21.57
C SER A 112 -10.56 -9.38 -21.32
N LYS A 113 -11.47 -8.66 -20.66
CA LYS A 113 -12.87 -9.05 -20.36
C LYS A 113 -13.02 -10.23 -19.40
N ASN A 114 -11.97 -10.55 -18.65
CA ASN A 114 -11.97 -11.57 -17.62
C ASN A 114 -12.37 -10.93 -16.28
N TYR A 115 -13.64 -10.54 -16.16
CA TYR A 115 -14.10 -9.69 -15.05
C TYR A 115 -14.04 -10.36 -13.67
N ASP A 116 -14.32 -11.65 -13.58
CA ASP A 116 -14.26 -12.36 -12.30
C ASP A 116 -12.81 -12.39 -11.75
N GLU A 117 -11.84 -12.65 -12.61
CA GLU A 117 -10.42 -12.63 -12.25
C GLU A 117 -9.91 -11.22 -11.96
N ALA A 118 -10.44 -10.21 -12.65
CA ALA A 118 -10.16 -8.81 -12.33
C ALA A 118 -10.64 -8.47 -10.91
N ILE A 119 -11.88 -8.84 -10.56
CA ILE A 119 -12.44 -8.64 -9.21
C ILE A 119 -11.56 -9.30 -8.15
N ILE A 120 -11.16 -10.57 -8.36
CA ILE A 120 -10.30 -11.29 -7.42
C ILE A 120 -8.97 -10.57 -7.21
N ASN A 121 -8.34 -10.07 -8.28
CA ASN A 121 -7.04 -9.41 -8.16
C ASN A 121 -7.15 -8.01 -7.56
N TYR A 122 -8.18 -7.23 -7.88
CA TYR A 122 -8.44 -5.96 -7.19
C TYR A 122 -8.71 -6.18 -5.70
N GLN A 123 -9.51 -7.19 -5.34
CA GLN A 123 -9.78 -7.52 -3.94
C GLN A 123 -8.50 -7.97 -3.23
N LYS A 124 -7.66 -8.79 -3.89
CA LYS A 124 -6.33 -9.18 -3.37
C LYS A 124 -5.45 -7.95 -3.12
N TYR A 125 -5.47 -6.95 -4.00
CA TYR A 125 -4.72 -5.71 -3.79
C TYR A 125 -5.21 -4.97 -2.54
N ILE A 126 -6.53 -4.80 -2.41
CA ILE A 126 -7.18 -4.14 -1.27
C ILE A 126 -6.85 -4.86 0.04
N ASP A 127 -7.02 -6.18 0.09
CA ASP A 127 -6.90 -6.95 1.34
C ASP A 127 -5.43 -7.11 1.80
N LYS A 128 -4.52 -7.34 0.85
CA LYS A 128 -3.14 -7.74 1.17
C LYS A 128 -2.12 -6.60 1.09
N TYR A 129 -2.31 -5.63 0.20
CA TYR A 129 -1.25 -4.69 -0.14
C TYR A 129 -1.59 -3.24 0.18
N HIS A 130 -2.71 -2.71 -0.33
CA HIS A 130 -3.22 -1.34 -0.07
C HIS A 130 -2.11 -0.29 0.12
N VAL A 131 -1.20 -0.19 -0.87
CA VAL A 131 0.08 0.54 -0.70
C VAL A 131 -0.13 2.04 -0.66
N ASP A 132 -1.05 2.55 -1.46
CA ASP A 132 -1.44 3.95 -1.49
C ASP A 132 -2.95 4.11 -1.66
N GLU A 133 -3.46 5.23 -1.14
CA GLU A 133 -4.91 5.52 -1.11
C GLU A 133 -5.50 5.61 -2.53
N ILE A 134 -4.73 6.14 -3.49
CA ILE A 134 -5.20 6.32 -4.87
C ILE A 134 -5.40 4.96 -5.53
N ALA A 135 -4.38 4.10 -5.55
CA ALA A 135 -4.47 2.78 -6.15
C ALA A 135 -5.48 1.88 -5.42
N THR A 136 -5.60 2.01 -4.10
CA THR A 136 -6.61 1.26 -3.34
C THR A 136 -8.02 1.71 -3.68
N SER A 137 -8.27 3.02 -3.72
CA SER A 137 -9.54 3.59 -4.14
C SER A 137 -9.88 3.24 -5.60
N SER A 138 -8.90 3.29 -6.50
CA SER A 138 -9.07 2.85 -7.90
C SER A 138 -9.33 1.34 -8.02
N SER A 139 -8.87 0.51 -7.08
CA SER A 139 -9.19 -0.92 -7.06
C SER A 139 -10.67 -1.17 -6.74
N TYR A 140 -11.26 -0.42 -5.80
CA TYR A 140 -12.71 -0.46 -5.57
C TYR A 140 -13.49 -0.02 -6.82
N ALA A 141 -13.05 1.04 -7.50
CA ALA A 141 -13.64 1.48 -8.76
C ALA A 141 -13.47 0.46 -9.89
N GLY A 142 -12.35 -0.26 -9.94
CA GLY A 142 -12.12 -1.36 -10.86
C GLY A 142 -13.09 -2.52 -10.64
N ILE A 143 -13.34 -2.91 -9.39
CA ILE A 143 -14.38 -3.88 -9.02
C ILE A 143 -15.77 -3.36 -9.44
N ALA A 144 -16.07 -2.08 -9.17
CA ALA A 144 -17.33 -1.47 -9.59
C ALA A 144 -17.54 -1.54 -11.11
N ALA A 145 -16.50 -1.25 -11.89
CA ALA A 145 -16.54 -1.34 -13.36
C ALA A 145 -16.77 -2.78 -13.86
N CYS A 146 -16.21 -3.78 -13.15
CA CYS A 146 -16.48 -5.19 -13.44
C CYS A 146 -17.96 -5.51 -13.22
N TYR A 147 -18.53 -5.15 -12.07
CA TYR A 147 -19.96 -5.38 -11.77
C TYR A 147 -20.87 -4.65 -12.74
N GLU A 148 -20.53 -3.41 -13.10
CA GLU A 148 -21.28 -2.63 -14.07
C GLU A 148 -21.32 -3.33 -15.44
N THR A 149 -20.18 -3.86 -15.88
CA THR A 149 -20.11 -4.60 -17.16
C THR A 149 -20.92 -5.90 -17.11
N LYS A 150 -21.00 -6.52 -15.93
CA LYS A 150 -21.86 -7.67 -15.65
C LYS A 150 -23.34 -7.31 -15.44
N GLN A 151 -23.70 -6.02 -15.55
CA GLN A 151 -25.05 -5.49 -15.29
C GLN A 151 -25.54 -5.68 -13.85
N GLU A 152 -24.62 -5.93 -12.92
CA GLU A 152 -24.89 -6.00 -11.49
C GLU A 152 -24.85 -4.58 -10.90
N PHE A 153 -25.75 -3.72 -11.39
CA PHE A 153 -25.67 -2.27 -11.21
C PHE A 153 -25.71 -1.82 -9.74
N GLN A 154 -26.52 -2.46 -8.90
CA GLN A 154 -26.54 -2.14 -7.48
C GLN A 154 -25.16 -2.37 -6.84
N LEU A 155 -24.56 -3.54 -7.07
CA LEU A 155 -23.23 -3.87 -6.53
C LEU A 155 -22.14 -2.94 -7.06
N ALA A 156 -22.24 -2.54 -8.34
CA ALA A 156 -21.33 -1.56 -8.92
C ALA A 156 -21.41 -0.20 -8.20
N ALA A 157 -22.63 0.31 -7.99
CA ALA A 157 -22.83 1.58 -7.29
C ALA A 157 -22.32 1.53 -5.84
N GLU A 158 -22.62 0.44 -5.12
CA GLU A 158 -22.14 0.22 -3.76
C GLU A 158 -20.60 0.23 -3.69
N LYS A 159 -19.91 -0.39 -4.65
CA LYS A 159 -18.44 -0.41 -4.69
C LYS A 159 -17.83 0.97 -5.00
N PHE A 160 -18.44 1.76 -5.86
CA PHE A 160 -18.04 3.16 -6.04
C PHE A 160 -18.21 3.97 -4.75
N LEU A 161 -19.34 3.82 -4.05
CA LEU A 161 -19.58 4.53 -2.79
C LEU A 161 -18.67 4.04 -1.66
N GLU A 162 -18.30 2.77 -1.64
CA GLU A 162 -17.31 2.23 -0.71
C GLU A 162 -15.94 2.90 -0.90
N ALA A 163 -15.49 3.06 -2.15
CA ALA A 163 -14.27 3.79 -2.48
C ALA A 163 -14.28 5.22 -1.92
N VAL A 164 -15.41 5.91 -2.08
CA VAL A 164 -15.63 7.29 -1.63
C VAL A 164 -15.77 7.39 -0.11
N SER A 165 -16.34 6.38 0.55
CA SER A 165 -16.50 6.35 1.99
C SER A 165 -15.18 6.08 2.71
N LEU A 166 -14.35 5.21 2.15
CA LEU A 166 -13.06 4.82 2.74
C LEU A 166 -11.95 5.82 2.42
N TYR A 167 -12.02 6.48 1.25
CA TYR A 167 -11.01 7.42 0.78
C TYR A 167 -11.65 8.75 0.32
N PRO A 168 -12.24 9.53 1.24
CA PRO A 168 -12.89 10.79 0.90
C PRO A 168 -11.88 11.87 0.51
N GLY A 169 -12.28 12.77 -0.39
CA GLY A 169 -11.50 13.93 -0.83
C GLY A 169 -10.46 13.63 -1.90
N LEU A 170 -10.35 12.39 -2.37
CA LEU A 170 -9.48 12.05 -3.49
C LEU A 170 -9.98 12.71 -4.79
N THR A 171 -9.05 13.04 -5.69
CA THR A 171 -9.38 13.71 -6.97
C THR A 171 -10.40 12.94 -7.82
N GLY A 172 -10.47 11.61 -7.68
CA GLY A 172 -11.43 10.75 -8.39
C GLY A 172 -12.82 10.63 -7.74
N GLU A 173 -13.05 11.22 -6.57
CA GLU A 173 -14.34 11.11 -5.87
C GLU A 173 -15.55 11.55 -6.73
N PRO A 174 -15.52 12.68 -7.47
CA PRO A 174 -16.61 13.08 -8.34
C PRO A 174 -16.95 12.04 -9.41
N ASP A 175 -15.93 11.37 -9.96
CA ASP A 175 -16.10 10.34 -10.99
C ASP A 175 -16.74 9.08 -10.41
N TYR A 176 -16.37 8.71 -9.18
CA TYR A 176 -16.98 7.56 -8.48
C TYR A 176 -18.42 7.85 -8.08
N LEU A 177 -18.73 9.05 -7.59
CA LEU A 177 -20.09 9.46 -7.29
C LEU A 177 -20.96 9.50 -8.56
N LEU A 178 -20.43 10.01 -9.69
CA LEU A 178 -21.11 9.91 -10.99
C LEU A 178 -21.32 8.45 -11.41
N GLY A 179 -20.31 7.59 -11.23
CA GLY A 179 -20.40 6.16 -11.47
C GLY A 179 -21.51 5.50 -10.64
N ALA A 180 -21.62 5.84 -9.37
CA ALA A 180 -22.69 5.37 -8.49
C ALA A 180 -24.08 5.84 -8.96
N VAL A 181 -24.24 7.13 -9.29
CA VAL A 181 -25.52 7.64 -9.84
C VAL A 181 -25.89 6.91 -11.13
N ARG A 182 -24.96 6.75 -12.07
CA ARG A 182 -25.20 6.03 -13.32
C ARG A 182 -25.71 4.61 -13.07
N ASN A 183 -25.08 3.90 -12.15
CA ASN A 183 -25.44 2.53 -11.83
C ASN A 183 -26.76 2.43 -11.06
N TYR A 184 -27.03 3.29 -10.07
CA TYR A 184 -28.33 3.31 -9.40
C TYR A 184 -29.48 3.71 -10.32
N VAL A 185 -29.25 4.59 -11.30
CA VAL A 185 -30.24 4.89 -12.36
C VAL A 185 -30.57 3.63 -13.16
N ASN A 186 -29.56 2.84 -13.55
CA ASN A 186 -29.78 1.59 -14.27
C ASN A 186 -30.45 0.51 -13.41
N ALA A 187 -30.25 0.55 -12.08
CA ALA A 187 -30.91 -0.32 -11.12
C ALA A 187 -32.34 0.12 -10.75
N GLY A 188 -32.76 1.34 -11.11
CA GLY A 188 -34.06 1.91 -10.70
C GLY A 188 -34.13 2.32 -9.23
N MET A 189 -32.98 2.56 -8.59
CA MET A 189 -32.87 2.87 -7.16
C MET A 189 -32.96 4.39 -6.93
N GLU A 190 -34.18 4.93 -7.05
CA GLU A 190 -34.43 6.39 -7.04
C GLU A 190 -33.97 7.09 -5.76
N THR A 191 -34.12 6.45 -4.60
CA THR A 191 -33.76 7.05 -3.31
C THR A 191 -32.25 7.26 -3.23
N GLU A 192 -31.49 6.25 -3.63
CA GLU A 192 -30.04 6.21 -3.64
C GLU A 192 -29.46 7.18 -4.70
N VAL A 193 -30.14 7.31 -5.84
CA VAL A 193 -29.83 8.35 -6.85
C VAL A 193 -29.92 9.73 -6.23
N GLN A 194 -31.02 10.07 -5.55
CA GLN A 194 -31.18 11.40 -4.95
C GLN A 194 -30.16 11.66 -3.83
N GLN A 195 -29.93 10.67 -2.96
CA GLN A 195 -28.91 10.80 -1.90
C GLN A 195 -27.51 11.06 -2.47
N THR A 196 -27.14 10.32 -3.53
CA THR A 196 -25.82 10.46 -4.16
C THR A 196 -25.72 11.81 -4.90
N LEU A 197 -26.79 12.24 -5.55
CA LEU A 197 -26.86 13.56 -6.19
C LEU A 197 -26.77 14.71 -5.19
N ASP A 198 -27.41 14.61 -4.03
CA ASP A 198 -27.36 15.64 -3.01
C ASP A 198 -25.92 15.88 -2.53
N ARG A 199 -25.18 14.79 -2.31
CA ARG A 199 -23.75 14.89 -1.98
C ARG A 199 -22.97 15.56 -3.09
N LEU A 200 -23.19 15.13 -4.33
CA LEU A 200 -22.45 15.64 -5.48
C LEU A 200 -22.79 17.12 -5.77
N ASN A 201 -24.04 17.53 -5.58
CA ASN A 201 -24.48 18.93 -5.67
C ASN A 201 -23.89 19.81 -4.56
N LYS A 202 -23.74 19.27 -3.35
CA LYS A 202 -23.19 19.99 -2.22
C LYS A 202 -21.69 20.19 -2.33
N ASP A 203 -20.97 19.12 -2.65
CA ASP A 203 -19.51 19.07 -2.55
C ASP A 203 -18.81 19.36 -3.89
N TYR A 204 -19.51 19.17 -5.03
CA TYR A 204 -18.95 19.26 -6.38
C TYR A 204 -19.84 20.05 -7.36
N ALA A 205 -20.52 21.09 -6.87
CA ALA A 205 -21.39 21.96 -7.67
C ALA A 205 -20.67 22.53 -8.91
N GLY A 206 -21.33 22.45 -10.08
CA GLY A 206 -20.83 23.06 -11.32
C GLY A 206 -19.72 22.27 -12.02
N THR A 207 -19.35 21.09 -11.52
CA THR A 207 -18.46 20.16 -12.22
C THR A 207 -19.21 19.45 -13.36
N ASP A 208 -18.48 18.98 -14.37
CA ASP A 208 -19.06 18.19 -15.47
C ASP A 208 -19.74 16.92 -14.93
N GLN A 209 -19.12 16.27 -13.93
CA GLN A 209 -19.69 15.09 -13.26
C GLN A 209 -21.06 15.40 -12.66
N GLN A 210 -21.24 16.58 -12.07
CA GLN A 210 -22.51 17.03 -11.50
C GLN A 210 -23.59 17.25 -12.53
N LEU A 211 -23.23 17.93 -13.62
CA LEU A 211 -24.15 18.18 -14.71
C LEU A 211 -24.60 16.87 -15.36
N VAL A 212 -23.66 15.95 -15.62
CA VAL A 212 -23.95 14.65 -16.22
C VAL A 212 -24.80 13.78 -15.28
N ALA A 213 -24.46 13.69 -13.99
CA ALA A 213 -25.23 12.92 -13.02
C ALA A 213 -26.69 13.41 -12.94
N THR A 214 -26.89 14.72 -12.90
CA THR A 214 -28.23 15.34 -12.86
C THR A 214 -29.03 15.00 -14.13
N GLN A 215 -28.39 15.05 -15.29
CA GLN A 215 -29.04 14.67 -16.56
C GLN A 215 -29.44 13.18 -16.59
N LEU A 216 -28.63 12.30 -16.04
CA LEU A 216 -28.95 10.87 -15.96
C LEU A 216 -30.17 10.62 -15.06
N ALA A 217 -30.23 11.26 -13.89
CA ALA A 217 -31.35 11.11 -12.98
C ALA A 217 -32.67 11.65 -13.55
N MET A 218 -32.65 12.77 -14.27
CA MET A 218 -33.85 13.29 -14.94
C MET A 218 -34.46 12.28 -15.94
N LYS A 219 -33.62 11.50 -16.63
CA LYS A 219 -34.11 10.47 -17.56
C LYS A 219 -34.83 9.31 -16.85
N LEU A 220 -34.48 9.03 -15.60
CA LEU A 220 -35.16 8.01 -14.79
C LEU A 220 -36.60 8.45 -14.48
N LEU A 221 -36.79 9.71 -14.10
CA LEU A 221 -38.09 10.29 -13.68
C LEU A 221 -39.11 10.45 -14.82
N ILE A 222 -38.69 10.30 -16.08
CA ILE A 222 -39.54 10.49 -17.27
C ILE A 222 -40.05 9.13 -17.81
N LYS A 223 -39.48 8.00 -17.36
CA LYS A 223 -39.92 6.65 -17.75
C LYS A 223 -41.10 6.16 -16.92
#